data_AF-A0A959FV59-F1
#
_entry.id   AF-A0A959FV59-F1
#
_cell.length_a   1.000
_cell.length_b   1.000
_cell.length_c   1.000
_cell.angle_alpha   90.00
_cell.angle_beta   90.00
_cell.angle_gamma   90.00
#
_symmetry.space_group_name_H-M   'P 1'
#
loop_
_entity.id
_entity.type
_entity.pdbx_description
1 polymer ?
#
loop_
_entity_poly.entity_id
_entity_poly.type
_entity_poly.pdbx_seq_one_letter_code
_entity_poly.pdbx_strand_id
1 'polypeptide(L)'
;MKPISLLFILLLGAQLPLVAQYELDIRTENSCSYYGEEITDKVYGFSSSREAEDIVRDILDIVGLKPNFMIKAGNVPNALATIQNGERMIIYSQNFILQINNSTGTDWAGISILAHEIGHHLNGHTISGTGSRPPLELESDEFSGFILGKMGASLNEAQSAINKAGSNSGSATHPPKSARLEAIAVGWNKATSEMRSRPVEEKKTTTPQIREGYDPYQKPVDPITTSRPQMTSINVAYTGDAYNCMLPITITIGGMSFQPQGNLFTVSNIPTGSQPYQISGQVQCGAYGNCSAYGEGVLDIRQGMTYYVGWQNTAVGQCSIWLVAQ
;
A
#
# COMPACT_ATOMS: atom_id res chain seq x y z
N MET A 1 51.81 48.91 19.17
CA MET A 1 50.71 48.27 18.42
C MET A 1 51.05 46.79 18.31
N LYS A 2 50.29 45.89 18.95
CA LYS A 2 50.53 44.44 18.94
C LYS A 2 49.80 43.80 17.74
N PRO A 3 50.38 42.80 17.06
CA PRO A 3 49.74 42.18 15.90
C PRO A 3 48.62 41.24 16.34
N ILE A 4 47.48 41.35 15.67
CA ILE A 4 46.32 40.45 15.82
C ILE A 4 46.62 39.19 15.02
N SER A 5 46.79 38.05 15.69
CA SER A 5 46.82 36.74 15.03
C SER A 5 45.39 36.34 14.63
N LEU A 6 45.14 36.24 13.33
CA LEU A 6 43.93 35.60 12.79
C LEU A 6 44.07 34.09 12.94
N LEU A 7 43.29 33.50 13.84
CA LEU A 7 43.17 32.05 13.98
C LEU A 7 42.20 31.55 12.88
N PHE A 8 42.75 30.98 11.81
CA PHE A 8 41.98 30.25 10.81
C PHE A 8 41.53 28.91 11.41
N ILE A 9 40.25 28.82 11.81
CA ILE A 9 39.63 27.55 12.21
C ILE A 9 39.33 26.77 10.92
N LEU A 10 40.18 25.78 10.62
CA LEU A 10 39.92 24.78 9.59
C LEU A 10 38.79 23.86 10.10
N LEU A 11 37.57 24.03 9.59
CA LEU A 11 36.51 23.02 9.78
C LEU A 11 36.89 21.78 8.94
N LEU A 12 37.51 20.80 9.59
CA LEU A 12 37.59 19.43 9.09
C LEU A 12 36.18 18.83 9.16
N GLY A 13 35.42 18.93 8.08
CA GLY A 13 34.19 18.17 7.91
C GLY A 13 34.52 16.69 7.83
N ALA A 14 34.25 15.94 8.91
CA ALA A 14 34.28 14.49 8.88
C ALA A 14 33.18 14.00 7.95
N GLN A 15 33.53 13.64 6.72
CA GLN A 15 32.65 12.91 5.82
C GLN A 15 32.56 11.47 6.34
N LEU A 16 31.56 11.20 7.18
CA LEU A 16 31.18 9.84 7.49
C LEU A 16 30.60 9.21 6.22
N PRO A 17 31.08 8.03 5.79
CA PRO A 17 30.46 7.33 4.67
C PRO A 17 29.03 6.93 5.06
N LEU A 18 28.05 7.41 4.29
CA LEU A 18 26.67 6.90 4.30
C LEU A 18 26.71 5.48 3.72
N VAL A 19 26.86 4.48 4.57
CA VAL A 19 26.76 3.08 4.15
C VAL A 19 25.27 2.76 4.02
N ALA A 20 24.74 2.85 2.79
CA ALA A 20 23.32 2.64 2.49
C ALA A 20 22.91 1.16 2.32
N GLN A 21 23.85 0.21 2.41
CA GLN A 21 23.63 -1.22 2.23
C GLN A 21 24.37 -2.03 3.30
N TYR A 22 23.68 -2.99 3.92
CA TYR A 22 24.29 -3.96 4.81
C TYR A 22 23.92 -5.36 4.34
N GLU A 23 24.92 -6.23 4.24
CA GLU A 23 24.72 -7.64 3.93
C GLU A 23 24.00 -8.29 5.12
N LEU A 24 22.86 -8.91 4.83
CA LEU A 24 22.13 -9.74 5.77
C LEU A 24 22.64 -11.18 5.57
N ASP A 25 23.42 -11.68 6.53
CA ASP A 25 23.76 -13.11 6.66
C ASP A 25 22.52 -13.97 7.01
N ILE A 26 21.59 -14.10 6.05
CA ILE A 26 20.35 -14.86 6.22
C ILE A 26 20.62 -16.32 5.97
N ARG A 27 20.31 -17.14 6.96
CA ARG A 27 20.24 -18.60 6.78
C ARG A 27 18.94 -18.95 6.05
N THR A 28 19.02 -18.99 4.73
CA THR A 28 17.87 -19.23 3.84
C THR A 28 17.24 -20.61 4.04
N GLU A 29 18.01 -21.57 4.55
CA GLU A 29 17.57 -22.92 4.95
C GLU A 29 16.40 -22.91 5.95
N ASN A 30 16.26 -21.83 6.73
CA ASN A 30 15.20 -21.67 7.74
C ASN A 30 14.23 -20.54 7.39
N SER A 31 14.31 -19.97 6.19
CA SER A 31 13.43 -18.91 5.72
C SER A 31 12.21 -19.48 4.99
N CYS A 32 11.06 -18.81 5.12
CA CYS A 32 9.85 -19.14 4.38
C CYS A 32 9.71 -18.11 3.26
N SER A 33 9.79 -18.52 2.00
CA SER A 33 9.58 -17.63 0.85
C SER A 33 8.14 -17.76 0.39
N TYR A 34 7.42 -16.65 0.22
CA TYR A 34 5.99 -16.67 -0.06
C TYR A 34 5.55 -17.55 -1.26
N TYR A 35 6.38 -17.71 -2.29
CA TYR A 35 6.13 -18.59 -3.45
C TYR A 35 7.07 -19.81 -3.53
N GLY A 36 7.95 -20.00 -2.56
CA GLY A 36 8.86 -21.15 -2.52
C GLY A 36 10.04 -21.12 -3.47
N GLU A 37 10.42 -19.93 -3.93
CA GLU A 37 11.62 -19.74 -4.73
C GLU A 37 12.87 -19.94 -3.87
N GLU A 38 13.89 -20.58 -4.43
CA GLU A 38 15.17 -20.74 -3.73
C GLU A 38 15.87 -19.38 -3.63
N ILE A 39 16.33 -19.04 -2.43
CA ILE A 39 17.15 -17.85 -2.19
C ILE A 39 18.61 -18.30 -2.29
N THR A 40 19.17 -18.18 -3.50
CA THR A 40 20.50 -18.71 -3.84
C THR A 40 21.63 -17.68 -3.68
N ASP A 41 21.28 -16.40 -3.50
CA ASP A 41 22.23 -15.29 -3.44
C ASP A 41 22.32 -14.68 -2.04
N LYS A 42 23.42 -13.95 -1.79
CA LYS A 42 23.57 -13.08 -0.61
C LYS A 42 22.39 -12.11 -0.53
N VAL A 43 21.77 -12.02 0.64
CA VAL A 43 20.67 -11.09 0.87
C VAL A 43 21.23 -9.76 1.38
N TYR A 44 20.78 -8.66 0.78
CA TYR A 44 21.10 -7.30 1.17
C TYR A 44 19.84 -6.61 1.66
N GLY A 45 19.95 -6.01 2.84
CA GLY A 45 18.87 -5.26 3.46
C GLY A 45 18.98 -3.76 3.19
N PHE A 46 17.84 -3.13 2.98
CA PHE A 46 17.68 -1.69 2.88
C PHE A 46 16.60 -1.22 3.87
N SER A 47 16.50 0.09 4.09
CA SER A 47 15.37 0.65 4.83
C SER A 47 14.07 0.29 4.13
N SER A 48 13.06 -0.09 4.91
CA SER A 48 11.68 -0.27 4.45
C SER A 48 11.10 1.05 3.93
N SER A 49 10.11 0.95 3.05
CA SER A 49 9.26 2.10 2.75
C SER A 49 8.33 2.41 3.93
N ARG A 50 7.95 3.69 4.09
CA ARG A 50 6.95 4.08 5.09
C ARG A 50 5.61 3.36 4.88
N GLU A 51 5.24 3.10 3.62
CA GLU A 51 4.04 2.34 3.29
C GLU A 51 4.08 0.91 3.86
N ALA A 52 5.19 0.20 3.68
CA ALA A 52 5.34 -1.14 4.23
C ALA A 52 5.31 -1.12 5.77
N GLU A 53 5.90 -0.10 6.40
CA GLU A 53 5.84 0.11 7.85
C GLU A 53 4.42 0.41 8.34
N ASP A 54 3.67 1.24 7.62
CA ASP A 54 2.28 1.59 7.93
C ASP A 54 1.36 0.38 7.77
N ILE A 55 1.51 -0.40 6.69
CA ILE A 55 0.76 -1.66 6.49
C ILE A 55 1.03 -2.64 7.64
N VAL A 56 2.30 -2.83 8.03
CA VAL A 56 2.64 -3.69 9.17
C VAL A 56 1.97 -3.21 10.45
N ARG A 57 1.96 -1.89 10.71
CA ARG A 57 1.29 -1.31 11.88
C ARG A 57 -0.21 -1.58 11.84
N ASP A 58 -0.86 -1.31 10.71
CA ASP A 58 -2.31 -1.48 10.56
C ASP A 58 -2.72 -2.94 10.76
N ILE A 59 -1.93 -3.90 10.25
CA ILE A 59 -2.15 -5.34 10.45
C ILE A 59 -2.03 -5.70 11.94
N LEU A 60 -1.00 -5.20 12.62
CA LEU A 60 -0.76 -5.49 14.03
C LEU A 60 -1.81 -4.86 14.95
N ASP A 61 -2.32 -3.68 14.60
CA ASP A 61 -3.40 -3.01 15.32
C ASP A 61 -4.70 -3.82 15.27
N ILE A 62 -5.00 -4.49 14.15
CA ILE A 62 -6.18 -5.38 14.01
C ILE A 62 -6.16 -6.52 15.02
N VAL A 63 -4.97 -7.07 15.30
CA VAL A 63 -4.79 -8.16 16.26
C VAL A 63 -4.40 -7.67 17.66
N GLY A 64 -4.34 -6.35 17.87
CA GLY A 64 -4.04 -5.73 19.15
C GLY A 64 -2.61 -5.95 19.64
N LEU A 65 -1.66 -6.15 18.72
CA LEU A 65 -0.27 -6.41 19.03
C LEU A 65 0.61 -5.19 18.70
N LYS A 66 1.72 -5.05 19.43
CA LYS A 66 2.77 -4.10 19.08
C LYS A 66 3.80 -4.77 18.17
N PRO A 67 4.40 -4.04 17.21
CA PRO A 67 5.47 -4.60 16.39
C PRO A 67 6.63 -5.11 17.23
N ASN A 68 7.07 -6.34 16.98
CA ASN A 68 8.25 -6.94 17.60
C ASN A 68 9.20 -7.60 16.57
N PHE A 69 9.06 -7.21 15.30
CA PHE A 69 9.91 -7.58 14.19
C PHE A 69 10.20 -6.34 13.34
N MET A 70 11.32 -6.36 12.63
CA MET A 70 11.68 -5.31 11.68
C MET A 70 11.20 -5.68 10.28
N ILE A 71 10.64 -4.72 9.55
CA ILE A 71 10.43 -4.86 8.11
C ILE A 71 11.60 -4.19 7.37
N LYS A 72 12.10 -4.83 6.31
CA LYS A 72 13.19 -4.33 5.48
C LYS A 72 12.89 -4.60 4.01
N ALA A 73 13.24 -3.65 3.14
CA ALA A 73 13.33 -3.95 1.73
C ALA A 73 14.59 -4.78 1.46
N GLY A 74 14.56 -5.69 0.49
CA GLY A 74 15.73 -6.51 0.14
C GLY A 74 15.65 -7.10 -1.26
N ASN A 75 16.77 -7.67 -1.71
CA ASN A 75 16.90 -8.35 -3.00
C ASN A 75 16.36 -9.80 -2.99
N VAL A 76 15.36 -10.08 -2.15
CA VAL A 76 14.68 -11.37 -2.17
C VAL A 76 13.76 -11.47 -3.40
N PRO A 77 13.38 -12.67 -3.86
CA PRO A 77 12.47 -12.79 -5.01
C PRO A 77 11.07 -12.20 -4.75
N ASN A 78 10.58 -12.37 -3.51
CA ASN A 78 9.22 -12.02 -3.10
C ASN A 78 9.18 -11.41 -1.69
N ALA A 79 8.80 -12.15 -0.67
CA ALA A 79 8.93 -11.78 0.73
C ALA A 79 9.27 -13.02 1.57
N LEU A 80 9.91 -12.80 2.71
CA LEU A 80 10.20 -13.86 3.68
C LEU A 80 10.17 -13.34 5.11
N ALA A 81 9.76 -14.21 6.03
CA ALA A 81 9.94 -14.05 7.47
C ALA A 81 11.13 -14.89 7.96
N THR A 82 11.99 -14.31 8.80
CA THR A 82 13.17 -14.98 9.35
C THR A 82 13.57 -14.45 10.72
N ILE A 83 14.45 -15.17 11.42
CA ILE A 83 15.13 -14.69 12.62
C ILE A 83 16.63 -14.71 12.36
N GLN A 84 17.26 -13.55 12.42
CA GLN A 84 18.71 -13.41 12.24
C GLN A 84 19.31 -12.78 13.48
N ASN A 85 20.33 -13.41 14.07
CA ASN A 85 21.00 -12.92 15.28
C ASN A 85 20.04 -12.63 16.46
N GLY A 86 18.93 -13.36 16.54
CA GLY A 86 17.88 -13.16 17.56
C GLY A 86 16.88 -12.05 17.22
N GLU A 87 17.05 -11.34 16.11
CA GLU A 87 16.12 -10.32 15.63
C GLU A 87 15.15 -10.91 14.61
N ARG A 88 13.86 -10.67 14.82
CA ARG A 88 12.78 -11.11 13.93
C ARG A 88 12.67 -10.11 12.78
N MET A 89 12.64 -10.61 11.55
CA MET A 89 12.62 -9.76 10.37
C MET A 89 11.66 -10.29 9.30
N ILE A 90 10.97 -9.34 8.67
CA ILE A 90 10.30 -9.54 7.38
C ILE A 90 11.12 -8.80 6.33
N ILE A 91 11.52 -9.50 5.29
CA ILE A 91 12.27 -8.92 4.18
C ILE A 91 11.44 -9.09 2.94
N TYR A 92 11.16 -7.99 2.25
CA TYR A 92 10.32 -7.99 1.07
C TYR A 92 11.01 -7.32 -0.11
N SER A 93 10.65 -7.76 -1.30
CA SER A 93 11.05 -7.16 -2.56
C SER A 93 10.05 -6.10 -2.94
N GLN A 94 10.48 -4.84 -2.85
CA GLN A 94 9.67 -3.70 -3.26
C GLN A 94 9.22 -3.83 -4.72
N ASN A 95 10.12 -4.30 -5.59
CA ASN A 95 9.81 -4.52 -7.01
C ASN A 95 8.74 -5.60 -7.19
N PHE A 96 8.85 -6.71 -6.47
CA PHE A 96 7.88 -7.78 -6.55
C PHE A 96 6.48 -7.33 -6.10
N ILE A 97 6.39 -6.66 -4.95
CA ILE A 97 5.12 -6.14 -4.41
C ILE A 97 4.46 -5.17 -5.41
N LEU A 98 5.24 -4.27 -6.00
CA LEU A 98 4.72 -3.36 -7.04
C LEU A 98 4.22 -4.11 -8.27
N GLN A 99 4.98 -5.09 -8.76
CA GLN A 99 4.61 -5.88 -9.93
C GLN A 99 3.33 -6.67 -9.70
N ILE A 100 3.19 -7.32 -8.53
CA ILE A 100 2.00 -8.13 -8.27
C ILE A 100 0.75 -7.26 -8.08
N ASN A 101 0.85 -6.13 -7.38
CA ASN A 101 -0.26 -5.18 -7.23
C ASN A 101 -0.73 -4.67 -8.60
N ASN A 102 0.20 -4.23 -9.45
CA ASN A 102 -0.11 -3.79 -10.80
C ASN A 102 -0.77 -4.90 -11.63
N SER A 103 -0.26 -6.13 -11.52
CA SER A 103 -0.74 -7.25 -12.32
C SER A 103 -2.09 -7.82 -11.88
N THR A 104 -2.50 -7.52 -10.65
CA THR A 104 -3.79 -7.92 -10.05
C THR A 104 -4.79 -6.77 -10.05
N GLY A 105 -4.33 -5.52 -10.26
CA GLY A 105 -5.15 -4.32 -10.21
C GLY A 105 -5.57 -3.92 -8.80
N THR A 106 -4.85 -4.39 -7.77
CA THR A 106 -5.20 -4.13 -6.37
C THR A 106 -3.98 -4.21 -5.44
N ASP A 107 -3.95 -3.36 -4.41
CA ASP A 107 -2.90 -3.42 -3.38
C ASP A 107 -3.09 -4.55 -2.38
N TRP A 108 -4.27 -5.16 -2.36
CA TRP A 108 -4.56 -6.32 -1.50
C TRP A 108 -3.63 -7.50 -1.78
N ALA A 109 -3.06 -7.62 -2.98
CA ALA A 109 -2.08 -8.65 -3.26
C ALA A 109 -0.80 -8.49 -2.41
N GLY A 110 -0.24 -7.29 -2.36
CA GLY A 110 0.91 -6.96 -1.53
C GLY A 110 0.62 -7.02 -0.03
N ILE A 111 -0.55 -6.51 0.38
CA ILE A 111 -1.00 -6.61 1.78
C ILE A 111 -1.16 -8.07 2.19
N SER A 112 -1.72 -8.92 1.32
CA SER A 112 -1.85 -10.37 1.54
C SER A 112 -0.49 -11.03 1.80
N ILE A 113 0.54 -10.64 1.03
CA ILE A 113 1.89 -11.17 1.18
C ILE A 113 2.48 -10.75 2.53
N LEU A 114 2.42 -9.47 2.87
CA LEU A 114 2.94 -8.99 4.15
C LEU A 114 2.19 -9.60 5.34
N ALA A 115 0.86 -9.70 5.27
CA ALA A 115 0.05 -10.35 6.30
C ALA A 115 0.43 -11.82 6.50
N HIS A 116 0.71 -12.54 5.42
CA HIS A 116 1.18 -13.93 5.47
C HIS A 116 2.54 -14.04 6.18
N GLU A 117 3.52 -13.20 5.86
CA GLU A 117 4.82 -13.20 6.55
C GLU A 117 4.70 -12.83 8.03
N ILE A 118 3.80 -11.90 8.37
CA ILE A 118 3.45 -11.60 9.77
C ILE A 118 2.84 -12.83 10.44
N GLY A 119 1.98 -13.59 9.74
CA GLY A 119 1.41 -14.85 10.20
C GLY A 119 2.48 -15.86 10.61
N HIS A 120 3.53 -16.04 9.80
CA HIS A 120 4.67 -16.91 10.16
C HIS A 120 5.33 -16.51 11.47
N HIS A 121 5.46 -15.20 11.70
CA HIS A 121 5.95 -14.70 12.96
C HIS A 121 4.96 -14.98 14.10
N LEU A 122 3.70 -14.56 13.98
CA LEU A 122 2.75 -14.66 15.10
C LEU A 122 2.44 -16.10 15.50
N ASN A 123 2.43 -17.03 14.55
CA ASN A 123 2.23 -18.46 14.80
C ASN A 123 3.51 -19.20 15.23
N GLY A 124 4.66 -18.51 15.29
CA GLY A 124 5.92 -19.08 15.75
C GLY A 124 6.65 -19.97 14.73
N HIS A 125 6.23 -19.96 13.46
CA HIS A 125 6.83 -20.76 12.38
C HIS A 125 8.31 -20.41 12.15
N THR A 126 8.71 -19.16 12.39
CA THR A 126 10.11 -18.73 12.26
C THR A 126 11.00 -19.19 13.41
N ILE A 127 10.43 -19.65 14.52
CA ILE A 127 11.17 -20.11 15.71
C ILE A 127 11.52 -21.60 15.60
N SER A 128 10.64 -22.41 14.99
CA SER A 128 10.89 -23.84 14.79
C SER A 128 12.08 -24.11 13.87
N GLY A 129 12.48 -23.13 13.04
CA GLY A 129 13.61 -23.25 12.12
C GLY A 129 13.38 -24.33 11.06
N THR A 130 12.14 -24.73 10.81
CA THR A 130 11.80 -25.83 9.90
C THR A 130 11.56 -25.39 8.46
N GLY A 131 11.61 -24.08 8.18
CA GLY A 131 11.25 -23.48 6.89
C GLY A 131 9.79 -23.69 6.52
N SER A 132 9.46 -23.39 5.25
CA SER A 132 8.12 -23.58 4.69
C SER A 132 7.72 -25.05 4.69
N ARG A 133 6.54 -25.33 5.25
CA ARG A 133 5.87 -26.65 5.21
C ARG A 133 4.40 -26.46 4.90
N PRO A 134 3.76 -27.35 4.13
CA PRO A 134 2.39 -27.14 3.70
C PRO A 134 1.39 -26.76 4.82
N PRO A 135 1.40 -27.38 6.02
CA PRO A 135 0.50 -26.95 7.10
C PRO A 135 0.75 -25.52 7.59
N LEU A 136 2.03 -25.12 7.71
CA LEU A 136 2.43 -23.80 8.21
C LEU A 136 2.07 -22.70 7.20
N GLU A 137 2.24 -22.98 5.90
CA GLU A 137 1.84 -22.07 4.82
C GLU A 137 0.32 -21.84 4.80
N LEU A 138 -0.48 -22.90 5.03
CA LEU A 138 -1.94 -22.79 5.10
C LEU A 138 -2.40 -22.02 6.34
N GLU A 139 -1.72 -22.18 7.48
CA GLU A 139 -1.99 -21.39 8.68
C GLU A 139 -1.68 -19.89 8.46
N SER A 140 -0.60 -19.56 7.75
CA SER A 140 -0.26 -18.18 7.36
C SER A 140 -1.25 -17.62 6.32
N ASP A 141 -1.71 -18.43 5.37
CA ASP A 141 -2.74 -18.05 4.39
C ASP A 141 -4.10 -17.79 5.06
N GLU A 142 -4.51 -18.61 6.03
CA GLU A 142 -5.72 -18.38 6.83
C GLU A 142 -5.61 -17.07 7.64
N PHE A 143 -4.45 -16.84 8.28
CA PHE A 143 -4.20 -15.59 8.99
C PHE A 143 -4.28 -14.38 8.04
N SER A 144 -3.66 -14.46 6.86
CA SER A 144 -3.71 -13.41 5.85
C SER A 144 -5.16 -13.12 5.42
N GLY A 145 -5.94 -14.14 5.11
CA GLY A 145 -7.36 -14.00 4.78
C GLY A 145 -8.17 -13.32 5.89
N PHE A 146 -7.92 -13.67 7.15
CA PHE A 146 -8.57 -13.03 8.31
C PHE A 146 -8.24 -11.54 8.39
N ILE A 147 -6.97 -11.18 8.29
CA ILE A 147 -6.53 -9.78 8.30
C ILE A 147 -7.18 -8.99 7.18
N LEU A 148 -7.11 -9.49 5.95
CA LEU A 148 -7.67 -8.79 4.78
C LEU A 148 -9.19 -8.63 4.91
N GLY A 149 -9.89 -9.63 5.44
CA GLY A 149 -11.32 -9.52 5.76
C GLY A 149 -11.62 -8.45 6.82
N LYS A 150 -10.80 -8.32 7.86
CA LYS A 150 -10.93 -7.25 8.88
C LYS A 150 -10.64 -5.86 8.31
N MET A 151 -9.72 -5.77 7.35
CA MET A 151 -9.38 -4.53 6.65
C MET A 151 -10.43 -4.14 5.58
N GLY A 152 -11.37 -5.03 5.27
CA GLY A 152 -12.48 -4.75 4.36
C GLY A 152 -12.25 -5.18 2.90
N ALA A 153 -11.23 -5.97 2.61
CA ALA A 153 -11.03 -6.56 1.30
C ALA A 153 -12.23 -7.46 0.92
N SER A 154 -12.60 -7.51 -0.35
CA SER A 154 -13.45 -8.60 -0.85
C SER A 154 -12.68 -9.92 -0.86
N LEU A 155 -13.39 -11.05 -0.89
CA LEU A 155 -12.74 -12.36 -0.99
C LEU A 155 -11.87 -12.48 -2.25
N ASN A 156 -12.32 -11.92 -3.37
CA ASN A 156 -11.57 -11.93 -4.63
C ASN A 156 -10.26 -11.16 -4.51
N GLU A 157 -10.28 -10.01 -3.85
CA GLU A 157 -9.09 -9.21 -3.57
C GLU A 157 -8.14 -9.93 -2.60
N ALA A 158 -8.68 -10.56 -1.55
CA ALA A 158 -7.90 -11.35 -0.60
C ALA A 158 -7.21 -12.55 -1.27
N GLN A 159 -7.82 -13.11 -2.31
CA GLN A 159 -7.28 -14.22 -3.07
C GLN A 159 -6.41 -13.79 -4.26
N SER A 160 -6.25 -12.49 -4.53
CA SER A 160 -5.66 -11.97 -5.77
C SER A 160 -4.19 -12.40 -5.98
N ALA A 161 -3.36 -12.34 -4.93
CA ALA A 161 -1.94 -12.75 -4.99
C ALA A 161 -1.79 -14.23 -5.41
N ILE A 162 -2.51 -15.12 -4.73
CA ILE A 162 -2.49 -16.57 -5.03
C ILE A 162 -3.15 -16.86 -6.39
N ASN A 163 -4.17 -16.11 -6.77
CA ASN A 163 -4.75 -16.22 -8.10
C ASN A 163 -3.74 -15.92 -9.20
N LYS A 164 -2.89 -14.92 -8.99
CA LYS A 164 -1.90 -14.48 -9.96
C LYS A 164 -0.66 -15.37 -10.01
N ALA A 165 -0.10 -15.73 -8.85
CA ALA A 165 1.24 -16.29 -8.76
C ALA A 165 1.28 -17.70 -8.12
N GLY A 166 0.16 -18.23 -7.63
CA GLY A 166 0.10 -19.58 -7.05
C GLY A 166 0.23 -20.70 -8.08
N SER A 167 1.00 -21.74 -7.77
CA SER A 167 1.14 -22.95 -8.59
C SER A 167 -0.08 -23.87 -8.44
N ASN A 168 -0.60 -24.39 -9.55
CA ASN A 168 -1.70 -25.38 -9.52
C ASN A 168 -1.31 -26.70 -8.84
N SER A 169 -0.03 -27.05 -8.84
CA SER A 169 0.52 -28.24 -8.19
C SER A 169 1.22 -27.86 -6.89
N GLY A 170 1.01 -28.67 -5.85
CA GLY A 170 1.77 -28.54 -4.60
C GLY A 170 3.18 -29.11 -4.72
N SER A 171 4.03 -28.76 -3.77
CA SER A 171 5.39 -29.27 -3.59
C SER A 171 5.59 -29.77 -2.16
N ALA A 172 6.81 -30.21 -1.83
CA ALA A 172 7.16 -30.62 -0.47
C ALA A 172 7.06 -29.47 0.55
N THR A 173 7.23 -28.23 0.10
CA THR A 173 7.28 -27.04 0.95
C THR A 173 6.05 -26.15 0.82
N HIS A 174 5.38 -26.16 -0.34
CA HIS A 174 4.27 -25.25 -0.64
C HIS A 174 2.99 -26.00 -1.06
N PRO A 175 1.81 -25.67 -0.50
CA PRO A 175 0.55 -26.27 -0.91
C PRO A 175 0.17 -25.90 -2.35
N PRO A 176 -0.71 -26.70 -3.01
CA PRO A 176 -1.30 -26.29 -4.28
C PRO A 176 -2.16 -25.04 -4.10
N LYS A 177 -2.26 -24.23 -5.16
CA LYS A 177 -3.07 -23.00 -5.25
C LYS A 177 -4.48 -23.16 -4.67
N SER A 178 -5.17 -24.26 -4.98
CA SER A 178 -6.53 -24.51 -4.48
C SER A 178 -6.61 -24.57 -2.95
N ALA A 179 -5.64 -25.21 -2.29
CA ALA A 179 -5.59 -25.28 -0.84
C ALA A 179 -5.29 -23.91 -0.21
N ARG A 180 -4.36 -23.15 -0.81
CA ARG A 180 -4.03 -21.79 -0.37
C ARG A 180 -5.24 -20.84 -0.47
N LEU A 181 -5.96 -20.89 -1.59
CA LEU A 181 -7.19 -20.11 -1.79
C LEU A 181 -8.28 -20.46 -0.77
N GLU A 182 -8.45 -21.74 -0.44
CA GLU A 182 -9.40 -22.20 0.57
C GLU A 182 -9.02 -21.68 1.97
N ALA A 183 -7.75 -21.79 2.36
CA ALA A 183 -7.27 -21.27 3.64
C ALA A 183 -7.54 -19.76 3.78
N ILE A 184 -7.22 -18.96 2.75
CA ILE A 184 -7.55 -17.53 2.70
C ILE A 184 -9.07 -17.32 2.89
N ALA A 185 -9.91 -18.12 2.23
CA ALA A 185 -11.36 -18.00 2.34
C ALA A 185 -11.87 -18.33 3.76
N VAL A 186 -11.30 -19.35 4.42
CA VAL A 186 -11.62 -19.69 5.81
C VAL A 186 -11.36 -18.51 6.74
N GLY A 187 -10.17 -17.92 6.67
CA GLY A 187 -9.79 -16.77 7.48
C GLY A 187 -10.69 -15.56 7.22
N TRP A 188 -10.91 -15.24 5.94
CA TRP A 188 -11.77 -14.12 5.53
C TRP A 188 -13.21 -14.26 6.02
N ASN A 189 -13.78 -15.47 5.94
CA ASN A 189 -15.13 -15.76 6.44
C ASN A 189 -15.22 -15.60 7.96
N LYS A 190 -14.19 -16.03 8.70
CA LYS A 190 -14.11 -15.81 10.15
C LYS A 190 -14.13 -14.32 10.49
N ALA A 191 -13.32 -13.51 9.80
CA ALA A 191 -13.25 -12.08 10.03
C ALA A 191 -14.58 -11.35 9.77
N THR A 192 -15.24 -11.68 8.67
CA THR A 192 -16.45 -10.99 8.19
C THR A 192 -17.72 -11.46 8.89
N SER A 193 -17.80 -12.72 9.33
CA SER A 193 -18.92 -13.22 10.15
C SER A 193 -18.98 -12.54 11.53
N GLU A 194 -17.84 -12.23 12.14
CA GLU A 194 -17.74 -11.43 13.36
C GLU A 194 -18.19 -9.98 13.14
N MET A 195 -18.00 -9.41 11.95
CA MET A 195 -18.47 -8.06 11.62
C MET A 195 -19.98 -8.02 11.42
N ARG A 196 -20.56 -9.06 10.81
CA ARG A 196 -22.01 -9.20 10.57
C ARG A 196 -22.82 -9.46 11.84
N SER A 197 -22.18 -9.98 12.90
CA SER A 197 -22.83 -10.30 14.18
C SER A 197 -22.79 -9.14 15.19
N ARG A 198 -22.17 -8.00 14.85
CA ARG A 198 -22.28 -6.76 15.65
C ARG A 198 -23.64 -6.08 15.35
N PRO A 199 -24.47 -5.76 16.36
CA PRO A 199 -25.71 -5.02 16.12
C PRO A 199 -25.39 -3.67 15.49
N VAL A 200 -25.94 -3.42 14.31
CA VAL A 200 -25.94 -2.09 13.71
C VAL A 200 -26.79 -1.21 14.61
N GLU A 201 -26.19 -0.21 15.26
CA GLU A 201 -26.93 0.84 15.95
C GLU A 201 -27.68 1.66 14.89
N GLU A 202 -28.94 1.29 14.69
CA GLU A 202 -29.83 1.86 13.68
C GLU A 202 -30.17 3.31 14.05
N LYS A 203 -29.52 4.26 13.38
CA LYS A 203 -29.85 5.69 13.48
C LYS A 203 -31.23 5.92 12.86
N LYS A 204 -32.28 5.77 13.67
CA LYS A 204 -33.68 6.05 13.31
C LYS A 204 -33.80 7.47 12.76
N THR A 205 -33.97 7.57 11.45
CA THR A 205 -34.45 8.79 10.80
C THR A 205 -35.96 8.70 10.72
N THR A 206 -36.63 9.41 11.63
CA THR A 206 -38.08 9.63 11.65
C THR A 206 -38.55 10.27 10.34
N THR A 207 -39.38 9.54 9.59
CA THR A 207 -40.11 10.04 8.42
C THR A 207 -41.31 10.89 8.85
N PRO A 208 -41.47 12.14 8.39
CA PRO A 208 -42.70 12.88 8.57
C PRO A 208 -43.78 12.37 7.60
N GLN A 209 -44.96 12.08 8.15
CA GLN A 209 -46.19 11.79 7.40
C GLN A 209 -46.77 13.09 6.83
N ILE A 210 -47.05 13.15 5.53
CA ILE A 210 -47.98 14.13 4.94
C ILE A 210 -49.07 13.38 4.18
N ARG A 211 -50.32 13.75 4.45
CA ARG A 211 -51.55 13.25 3.84
C ARG A 211 -51.95 14.05 2.60
N GLU A 212 -52.66 13.35 1.72
CA GLU A 212 -53.70 13.77 0.76
C GLU A 212 -53.37 14.62 -0.49
N GLY A 213 -53.84 14.11 -1.64
CA GLY A 213 -54.08 14.87 -2.87
C GLY A 213 -53.58 14.19 -4.15
N TYR A 214 -54.35 13.27 -4.73
CA TYR A 214 -54.09 12.69 -6.07
C TYR A 214 -54.91 13.48 -7.11
N ASP A 215 -54.24 14.25 -7.96
CA ASP A 215 -54.79 14.89 -9.17
C ASP A 215 -54.11 14.26 -10.41
N PRO A 216 -54.82 13.53 -11.28
CA PRO A 216 -54.19 12.71 -12.29
C PRO A 216 -54.10 13.37 -13.67
N TYR A 217 -53.82 14.67 -13.82
CA TYR A 217 -53.46 15.20 -15.16
C TYR A 217 -52.53 16.43 -15.12
N GLN A 218 -51.20 16.17 -15.15
CA GLN A 218 -50.25 17.07 -15.81
C GLN A 218 -49.32 16.27 -16.73
N LYS A 219 -49.28 16.69 -18.01
CA LYS A 219 -48.37 16.21 -19.05
C LYS A 219 -46.90 16.39 -18.62
N PRO A 220 -45.95 15.60 -19.17
CA PRO A 220 -44.55 15.65 -18.77
C PRO A 220 -43.98 17.03 -19.10
N VAL A 221 -43.55 17.75 -18.07
CA VAL A 221 -42.58 18.83 -18.22
C VAL A 221 -41.24 18.19 -17.89
N ASP A 222 -40.33 18.16 -18.86
CA ASP A 222 -38.97 17.65 -18.66
C ASP A 222 -38.35 18.37 -17.46
N PRO A 223 -37.95 17.66 -16.38
CA PRO A 223 -37.17 18.28 -15.35
C PRO A 223 -35.77 18.45 -15.91
N ILE A 224 -35.38 19.69 -16.19
CA ILE A 224 -33.96 20.07 -16.16
C ILE A 224 -33.51 19.79 -14.72
N THR A 225 -33.03 18.57 -14.52
CA THR A 225 -32.51 18.12 -13.25
C THR A 225 -31.09 18.67 -13.19
N THR A 226 -30.91 19.82 -12.55
CA THR A 226 -29.58 20.20 -12.06
C THR A 226 -29.24 19.26 -10.90
N SER A 227 -28.91 18.02 -11.25
CA SER A 227 -28.49 17.00 -10.28
C SER A 227 -27.24 17.51 -9.56
N ARG A 228 -27.30 17.60 -8.23
CA ARG A 228 -26.10 17.81 -7.42
C ARG A 228 -25.06 16.74 -7.82
N PRO A 229 -23.79 17.11 -8.00
CA PRO A 229 -22.76 16.13 -8.34
C PRO A 229 -22.73 15.04 -7.27
N GLN A 230 -22.77 13.77 -7.70
CA GLN A 230 -22.54 12.66 -6.79
C GLN A 230 -21.08 12.71 -6.31
N MET A 231 -20.85 12.40 -5.05
CA MET A 231 -19.53 12.53 -4.41
C MET A 231 -18.98 11.14 -4.11
N THR A 232 -17.67 10.95 -4.28
CA THR A 232 -17.00 9.67 -4.05
C THR A 232 -15.64 9.84 -3.36
N SER A 233 -15.03 8.71 -3.00
CA SER A 233 -13.60 8.62 -2.69
C SER A 233 -12.82 8.07 -3.88
N ILE A 234 -11.59 8.55 -4.04
CA ILE A 234 -10.60 8.11 -5.03
C ILE A 234 -9.23 8.00 -4.34
N ASN A 235 -8.29 7.32 -4.98
CA ASN A 235 -6.91 7.29 -4.55
C ASN A 235 -6.04 8.13 -5.50
N VAL A 236 -5.06 8.84 -4.95
CA VAL A 236 -3.97 9.44 -5.72
C VAL A 236 -2.69 8.74 -5.34
N ALA A 237 -1.96 8.25 -6.34
CA ALA A 237 -0.77 7.46 -6.15
C ALA A 237 0.45 8.12 -6.82
N TYR A 238 1.55 8.26 -6.12
CA TYR A 238 2.86 8.55 -6.66
C TYR A 238 3.78 7.37 -6.32
N THR A 239 4.12 6.58 -7.34
CA THR A 239 4.84 5.31 -7.19
C THR A 239 6.35 5.48 -7.02
N GLY A 240 6.80 6.71 -6.78
CA GLY A 240 8.22 7.06 -6.85
C GLY A 240 8.73 7.18 -8.29
N ASP A 241 9.95 7.69 -8.41
CA ASP A 241 10.71 7.74 -9.66
C ASP A 241 12.15 7.28 -9.41
N ALA A 242 12.94 7.19 -10.48
CA ALA A 242 14.33 6.74 -10.43
C ALA A 242 15.25 7.62 -9.54
N TYR A 243 14.80 8.80 -9.16
CA TYR A 243 15.55 9.77 -8.36
C TYR A 243 15.04 9.86 -6.91
N ASN A 244 14.04 9.03 -6.55
CA ASN A 244 13.41 8.97 -5.24
C ASN A 244 12.96 10.35 -4.74
N CYS A 245 12.30 11.11 -5.62
CA CYS A 245 11.89 12.47 -5.31
C CYS A 245 10.75 12.55 -4.28
N MET A 246 10.75 13.61 -3.48
CA MET A 246 9.62 13.99 -2.64
C MET A 246 8.77 15.04 -3.35
N LEU A 247 7.45 14.89 -3.29
CA LEU A 247 6.50 15.76 -3.99
C LEU A 247 5.64 16.54 -2.98
N PRO A 248 6.14 17.64 -2.40
CA PRO A 248 5.30 18.61 -1.68
C PRO A 248 4.43 19.38 -2.69
N ILE A 249 3.36 18.73 -3.12
CA ILE A 249 2.41 19.23 -4.11
C ILE A 249 1.01 19.38 -3.51
N THR A 250 0.26 20.34 -4.03
CA THR A 250 -1.16 20.50 -3.78
C THR A 250 -1.91 20.08 -5.04
N ILE A 251 -2.89 19.20 -4.86
CA ILE A 251 -3.76 18.70 -5.93
C ILE A 251 -5.15 19.23 -5.69
N THR A 252 -5.76 19.79 -6.72
CA THR A 252 -7.16 20.25 -6.73
C THR A 252 -7.93 19.43 -7.75
N ILE A 253 -9.01 18.75 -7.37
CA ILE A 253 -9.89 17.97 -8.27
C ILE A 253 -11.33 18.38 -8.01
N GLY A 254 -12.06 18.81 -9.04
CA GLY A 254 -13.48 19.20 -8.90
C GLY A 254 -13.71 20.30 -7.85
N GLY A 255 -12.73 21.18 -7.65
CA GLY A 255 -12.76 22.26 -6.65
C GLY A 255 -12.29 21.88 -5.24
N MET A 256 -11.97 20.60 -4.98
CA MET A 256 -11.44 20.13 -3.70
C MET A 256 -9.92 20.08 -3.73
N SER A 257 -9.25 20.80 -2.82
CA SER A 257 -7.79 20.84 -2.70
C SER A 257 -7.27 20.00 -1.53
N PHE A 258 -6.18 19.27 -1.75
CA PHE A 258 -5.51 18.44 -0.74
C PHE A 258 -4.02 18.30 -1.04
N GLN A 259 -3.25 17.90 -0.03
CA GLN A 259 -1.82 17.58 -0.14
C GLN A 259 -1.62 16.11 0.22
N PRO A 260 -1.18 15.25 -0.73
CA PRO A 260 -0.87 13.86 -0.44
C PRO A 260 0.16 13.77 0.70
N GLN A 261 -0.15 12.98 1.74
CA GLN A 261 0.75 12.76 2.90
C GLN A 261 1.62 11.51 2.75
N GLY A 262 1.50 10.81 1.62
CA GLY A 262 2.21 9.59 1.30
C GLY A 262 2.10 9.26 -0.19
N ASN A 263 2.75 8.17 -0.59
CA ASN A 263 2.77 7.69 -1.97
C ASN A 263 1.41 7.20 -2.45
N LEU A 264 0.54 6.73 -1.56
CA LEU A 264 -0.87 6.48 -1.84
C LEU A 264 -1.70 7.31 -0.88
N PHE A 265 -2.65 8.10 -1.41
CA PHE A 265 -3.47 8.99 -0.61
C PHE A 265 -4.94 8.90 -1.05
N THR A 266 -5.79 8.40 -0.17
CA THR A 266 -7.24 8.39 -0.39
C THR A 266 -7.83 9.75 -0.07
N VAL A 267 -8.58 10.32 -1.02
CA VAL A 267 -9.35 11.55 -0.82
C VAL A 267 -10.83 11.27 -1.01
N SER A 268 -11.64 11.75 -0.07
CA SER A 268 -13.10 11.64 -0.09
C SER A 268 -13.76 12.95 -0.52
N ASN A 269 -15.04 12.87 -0.86
CA ASN A 269 -15.87 14.01 -1.27
C ASN A 269 -15.40 14.65 -2.58
N ILE A 270 -15.01 13.85 -3.56
CA ILE A 270 -14.71 14.32 -4.93
C ILE A 270 -15.95 14.12 -5.82
N PRO A 271 -16.39 15.13 -6.58
CA PRO A 271 -17.46 14.98 -7.57
C PRO A 271 -17.15 13.89 -8.61
N THR A 272 -18.08 12.98 -8.88
CA THR A 272 -17.94 11.93 -9.89
C THR A 272 -18.05 12.47 -11.32
N GLY A 273 -17.59 11.70 -12.30
CA GLY A 273 -17.63 12.05 -13.72
C GLY A 273 -16.47 12.96 -14.14
N SER A 274 -16.62 13.65 -15.26
CA SER A 274 -15.56 14.50 -15.82
C SER A 274 -15.30 15.73 -14.92
N GLN A 275 -14.16 15.74 -14.24
CA GLN A 275 -13.74 16.82 -13.34
C GLN A 275 -12.42 17.45 -13.80
N PRO A 276 -12.30 18.78 -13.72
CA PRO A 276 -11.02 19.44 -13.90
C PRO A 276 -10.11 19.12 -12.72
N TYR A 277 -8.81 19.00 -13.00
CA TYR A 277 -7.79 18.96 -11.97
C TYR A 277 -6.68 19.97 -12.22
N GLN A 278 -6.00 20.36 -11.14
CA GLN A 278 -4.80 21.18 -11.16
C GLN A 278 -3.82 20.66 -10.10
N ILE A 279 -2.54 20.71 -10.40
CA ILE A 279 -1.45 20.32 -9.51
C ILE A 279 -0.44 21.46 -9.51
N SER A 280 0.00 21.88 -8.33
CA SER A 280 1.10 22.83 -8.18
C SER A 280 1.96 22.50 -6.97
N GLY A 281 3.25 22.83 -7.03
CA GLY A 281 4.16 22.63 -5.90
C GLY A 281 5.61 22.49 -6.34
N GLN A 282 6.35 21.63 -5.65
CA GLN A 282 7.73 21.30 -6.01
C GLN A 282 7.89 19.79 -6.16
N VAL A 283 8.82 19.39 -7.03
CA VAL A 283 9.41 18.05 -7.03
C VAL A 283 10.83 18.21 -6.51
N GLN A 284 11.16 17.52 -5.43
CA GLN A 284 12.43 17.65 -4.71
C GLN A 284 13.22 16.35 -4.77
N CYS A 285 14.29 16.33 -5.56
CA CYS A 285 15.09 15.13 -5.80
C CYS A 285 16.47 15.33 -5.20
N GLY A 286 16.68 14.93 -3.95
CA GLY A 286 17.88 15.18 -3.13
C GLY A 286 19.15 15.63 -3.87
N ALA A 287 19.95 14.69 -4.38
CA ALA A 287 21.20 14.98 -5.08
C ALA A 287 21.04 15.43 -6.55
N TYR A 288 19.82 15.37 -7.09
CA TYR A 288 19.51 15.56 -8.51
C TYR A 288 18.85 16.91 -8.83
N GLY A 289 18.50 17.69 -7.79
CA GLY A 289 17.95 19.03 -7.90
C GLY A 289 16.44 19.09 -7.65
N ASN A 290 15.91 20.30 -7.64
CA ASN A 290 14.49 20.57 -7.39
C ASN A 290 13.90 21.33 -8.57
N CYS A 291 12.62 21.14 -8.83
CA CYS A 291 11.89 21.90 -9.84
C CYS A 291 10.51 22.34 -9.36
N SER A 292 10.07 23.49 -9.86
CA SER A 292 8.70 23.94 -9.72
C SER A 292 7.80 23.13 -10.64
N ALA A 293 6.77 22.51 -10.06
CA ALA A 293 5.87 21.62 -10.78
C ALA A 293 4.49 22.26 -10.96
N TYR A 294 4.00 22.23 -12.20
CA TYR A 294 2.64 22.66 -12.54
C TYR A 294 2.01 21.74 -13.58
N GLY A 295 0.72 21.47 -13.45
CA GLY A 295 -0.08 20.92 -14.53
C GLY A 295 -1.56 20.92 -14.23
N GLU A 296 -2.34 20.80 -15.28
CA GLU A 296 -3.80 20.83 -15.23
C GLU A 296 -4.37 19.91 -16.30
N GLY A 297 -5.62 19.52 -16.14
CA GLY A 297 -6.29 18.66 -17.11
C GLY A 297 -7.69 18.28 -16.65
N VAL A 298 -8.20 17.20 -17.22
CA VAL A 298 -9.53 16.65 -16.92
C VAL A 298 -9.39 15.15 -16.64
N LEU A 299 -10.06 14.68 -15.59
CA LEU A 299 -10.15 13.26 -15.22
C LEU A 299 -11.60 12.81 -15.19
N ASP A 300 -11.87 11.56 -15.58
CA ASP A 300 -13.15 10.91 -15.31
C ASP A 300 -13.10 10.25 -13.93
N ILE A 301 -13.76 10.86 -12.93
CA ILE A 301 -13.78 10.42 -11.54
C ILE A 301 -14.77 9.28 -11.34
N ARG A 302 -14.26 8.11 -10.94
CA ARG A 302 -15.08 6.94 -10.56
C ARG A 302 -14.71 6.46 -9.17
N GLN A 303 -15.67 5.85 -8.50
CA GLN A 303 -15.52 5.39 -7.12
C GLN A 303 -14.38 4.39 -6.97
N GLY A 304 -13.47 4.67 -6.03
CA GLY A 304 -12.36 3.80 -5.67
C GLY A 304 -11.22 3.76 -6.69
N MET A 305 -11.30 4.49 -7.81
CA MET A 305 -10.23 4.51 -8.80
C MET A 305 -8.96 5.18 -8.27
N THR A 306 -7.81 4.70 -8.74
CA THR A 306 -6.50 5.27 -8.46
C THR A 306 -6.02 6.13 -9.63
N TYR A 307 -5.57 7.34 -9.32
CA TYR A 307 -5.00 8.29 -10.28
C TYR A 307 -3.53 8.48 -9.96
N TYR A 308 -2.68 8.18 -10.93
CA TYR A 308 -1.23 8.18 -10.75
C TYR A 308 -0.64 9.54 -11.10
N VAL A 309 0.22 10.04 -10.21
CA VAL A 309 1.01 11.25 -10.38
C VAL A 309 2.22 10.92 -11.24
N GLY A 310 2.28 11.48 -12.45
CA GLY A 310 3.45 11.46 -13.30
C GLY A 310 4.06 12.86 -13.40
N TRP A 311 5.38 12.96 -13.58
CA TRP A 311 6.04 14.24 -13.82
C TRP A 311 7.25 14.09 -14.72
N GLN A 312 7.68 15.19 -15.35
CA GLN A 312 8.89 15.25 -16.16
C GLN A 312 9.50 16.65 -16.15
N ASN A 313 10.82 16.73 -16.33
CA ASN A 313 11.53 17.99 -16.51
C ASN A 313 11.14 18.64 -17.84
N THR A 314 10.86 19.94 -17.83
CA THR A 314 10.57 20.73 -19.04
C THR A 314 11.61 21.82 -19.29
N ALA A 315 12.24 22.34 -18.23
CA ALA A 315 13.38 23.25 -18.29
C ALA A 315 14.18 23.17 -16.98
N VAL A 316 15.32 23.87 -16.93
CA VAL A 316 16.11 23.98 -15.68
C VAL A 316 15.22 24.57 -14.58
N GLY A 317 15.00 23.80 -13.52
CA GLY A 317 14.16 24.20 -12.38
C GLY A 317 12.65 24.19 -12.63
N GLN A 318 12.16 23.63 -13.75
CA GLN A 318 10.74 23.56 -14.09
C GLN A 318 10.33 22.15 -14.51
N CYS A 319 9.16 21.71 -14.04
CA CYS A 319 8.60 20.40 -14.30
C CYS A 319 7.11 20.48 -14.69
N SER A 320 6.71 19.61 -15.61
CA SER A 320 5.30 19.30 -15.83
C SER A 320 4.90 18.13 -14.94
N ILE A 321 3.69 18.16 -14.41
CA ILE A 321 3.12 17.12 -13.54
C ILE A 321 1.66 16.86 -13.95
N TRP A 322 1.21 15.61 -13.93
CA TRP A 322 -0.12 15.23 -14.38
C TRP A 322 -0.68 14.08 -13.55
N LEU A 323 -2.01 13.90 -13.66
CA LEU A 323 -2.70 12.73 -13.16
C LEU A 323 -3.16 11.88 -14.33
N VAL A 324 -3.03 10.56 -14.20
CA VAL A 324 -3.55 9.60 -15.19
C VAL A 324 -4.30 8.49 -14.48
N ALA A 325 -5.48 8.14 -14.99
CA ALA A 325 -6.22 6.97 -14.53
C ALA A 325 -5.57 5.71 -15.13
N GLN A 326 -5.40 4.66 -14.32
CA GLN A 326 -5.07 3.32 -14.81
C GLN A 326 -6.12 2.32 -14.31
#